data_AF-G1PH36-F1
#
_entry.id   AF-G1PH36-F1
#
_cell.length_a   1.000
_cell.length_b   1.000
_cell.length_c   1.000
_cell.angle_alpha   90.00
_cell.angle_beta   90.00
_cell.angle_gamma   90.00
#
_symmetry.space_group_name_H-M   'P 1'
#
loop_
_entity.id
_entity.type
_entity.pdbx_description
1 polymer ?
#
loop_
_entity_poly.entity_id
_entity_poly.type
_entity_poly.pdbx_seq_one_letter_code
_entity_poly.pdbx_strand_id
1 'polypeptide(L)'
;MNTEAEQQLLHHARNGHAEEVRKLLETVEKNEAIADINCKGRSKSNLGWAPLHLACYFGHRQVVQALLKAGAEVNVLNDMGDTPLHRAAFTGRKELVMLLLEYNADPTVVNGSGQRAKEVTHDREIRNMLEAVERTQQRKLEELLLEAAREGKTAELIALLNSPNPPDVNCADQLGNTPLHCAAYRARGPCVLALLKSGADPSLRNRNDQKPLHLAQGAEVKHLLSGNTALYRALRRFEGPLWKSSRFFGWRLFWVVLEHGVLSWYRKQPDAARKIYRQGCKHLTQAVCTVKPGDSCLFSVKCFDDSVHGFKVPQNSPPQAREDWLQAIEEHAAYSTHYCSQDQVPDEEEEEAGSAGDLQASLEKAQACRQRLDRELAGFLQMVKECEVAEEMLPSFLQKVDVVSEASRETCAALSDCLTLLVKQEGARNFKLEQEQEKTKILSEALEALATEHHELEQSLVAGSPPSVLSEDEFYDALSDSESERSLSRLEAVTSCSREEEGQRPIPGKHRMSEGQDCGGGDALSNGIKKHR
;
A
#
# COMPACT_ATOMS: atom_id res chain seq x y z
N MET A 1 29.01 -34.71 -2.39
CA MET A 1 28.65 -35.65 -3.47
C MET A 1 27.50 -36.50 -2.97
N ASN A 2 26.63 -37.06 -3.81
CA ASN A 2 25.61 -37.98 -3.28
C ASN A 2 26.28 -39.24 -2.72
N THR A 3 25.81 -39.73 -1.58
CA THR A 3 26.36 -40.94 -0.95
C THR A 3 26.08 -42.17 -1.81
N GLU A 4 26.80 -43.27 -1.58
CA GLU A 4 26.53 -44.53 -2.29
C GLU A 4 25.11 -45.02 -2.00
N ALA A 5 24.65 -44.88 -0.75
CA ALA A 5 23.28 -45.18 -0.35
C ALA A 5 22.24 -44.32 -1.09
N GLU A 6 22.45 -43.01 -1.26
CA GLU A 6 21.56 -42.17 -2.07
C GLU A 6 21.49 -42.60 -3.54
N GLN A 7 22.62 -43.00 -4.12
CA GLN A 7 22.66 -43.51 -5.50
C GLN A 7 21.93 -44.85 -5.63
N GLN A 8 22.08 -45.74 -4.65
CA GLN A 8 21.31 -46.99 -4.55
C GLN A 8 19.82 -46.69 -4.37
N LEU A 9 19.42 -45.77 -3.48
CA LEU A 9 18.03 -45.38 -3.25
C LEU A 9 17.36 -44.89 -4.54
N LEU A 10 18.02 -43.97 -5.26
CA LEU A 10 17.56 -43.46 -6.56
C LEU A 10 17.43 -44.58 -7.60
N HIS A 11 18.37 -45.54 -7.64
CA HIS A 11 18.33 -46.68 -8.55
C HIS A 11 17.18 -47.65 -8.22
N HIS A 12 17.05 -48.05 -6.95
CA HIS A 12 15.99 -48.96 -6.50
C HIS A 12 14.60 -48.32 -6.62
N ALA A 13 14.47 -47.01 -6.38
CA ALA A 13 13.21 -46.29 -6.56
C ALA A 13 12.80 -46.15 -8.02
N ARG A 14 13.76 -45.98 -8.95
CA ARG A 14 13.52 -46.00 -10.40
C ARG A 14 13.03 -47.37 -10.89
N ASN A 15 13.63 -48.44 -10.37
CA ASN A 15 13.43 -49.80 -10.87
C ASN A 15 12.34 -50.60 -10.13
N GLY A 16 11.78 -50.06 -9.04
CA GLY A 16 10.67 -50.69 -8.31
C GLY A 16 11.10 -51.72 -7.26
N HIS A 17 12.38 -51.73 -6.87
CA HIS A 17 12.96 -52.69 -5.92
C HIS A 17 12.54 -52.39 -4.46
N ALA A 18 11.25 -52.56 -4.15
CA ALA A 18 10.65 -52.10 -2.90
C ALA A 18 11.23 -52.72 -1.62
N GLU A 19 11.72 -53.97 -1.66
CA GLU A 19 12.39 -54.58 -0.49
C GLU A 19 13.77 -53.96 -0.23
N GLU A 20 14.55 -53.67 -1.27
CA GLU A 20 15.86 -53.03 -1.10
C GLU A 20 15.71 -51.57 -0.66
N VAL A 21 14.68 -50.86 -1.14
CA VAL A 21 14.31 -49.54 -0.61
C VAL A 21 13.94 -49.63 0.88
N ARG A 22 13.13 -50.61 1.30
CA ARG A 22 12.82 -50.81 2.73
C ARG A 22 14.05 -51.05 3.57
N LYS A 23 14.91 -52.01 3.19
CA LYS A 23 16.16 -52.31 3.91
C LYS A 23 17.05 -51.07 4.04
N LEU A 24 17.21 -50.29 2.97
CA LEU A 24 18.04 -49.10 2.98
C LEU A 24 17.45 -47.99 3.87
N LEU A 25 16.12 -47.83 3.88
CA LEU A 25 15.46 -46.89 4.80
C LEU A 25 15.60 -47.35 6.25
N GLU A 26 15.47 -48.66 6.53
CA GLU A 26 15.69 -49.23 7.86
C GLU A 26 17.12 -49.04 8.38
N THR A 27 18.15 -49.12 7.53
CA THR A 27 19.54 -48.86 7.95
C THR A 27 19.80 -47.37 8.16
N VAL A 28 19.12 -46.49 7.43
CA VAL A 28 19.14 -45.04 7.68
C VAL A 28 18.43 -44.69 9.00
N GLU A 29 17.26 -45.27 9.28
CA GLU A 29 16.55 -45.10 10.55
C GLU A 29 17.38 -45.58 11.77
N LYS A 30 18.18 -46.64 11.60
CA LYS A 30 19.12 -47.15 12.63
C LYS A 30 20.42 -46.34 12.76
N ASN A 31 20.61 -45.28 11.96
CA ASN A 31 21.86 -44.53 11.81
C ASN A 31 23.08 -45.39 11.37
N GLU A 32 22.83 -46.55 10.74
CA GLU A 32 23.87 -47.42 10.18
C GLU A 32 24.35 -46.92 8.81
N ALA A 33 23.53 -46.13 8.11
CA ALA A 33 23.85 -45.49 6.85
C ALA A 33 23.39 -44.01 6.84
N ILE A 34 24.12 -43.15 6.11
CA ILE A 34 23.76 -41.74 5.90
C ILE A 34 23.27 -41.57 4.46
N ALA A 35 21.98 -41.26 4.30
CA ALA A 35 21.37 -40.91 3.02
C ALA A 35 20.22 -39.93 3.23
N ASP A 36 20.17 -38.88 2.43
CA ASP A 36 18.98 -38.03 2.33
C ASP A 36 17.89 -38.76 1.52
N ILE A 37 16.71 -38.96 2.12
CA ILE A 37 15.54 -39.59 1.48
C ILE A 37 15.02 -38.73 0.31
N ASN A 38 15.22 -37.41 0.40
CA ASN A 38 14.82 -36.43 -0.61
C ASN A 38 15.95 -36.12 -1.62
N CYS A 39 17.06 -36.88 -1.60
CA CYS A 39 18.25 -36.62 -2.39
C CYS A 39 17.95 -36.44 -3.90
N LYS A 40 18.49 -35.38 -4.50
CA LYS A 40 18.35 -35.16 -5.95
C LYS A 40 19.39 -35.95 -6.74
N GLY A 41 18.94 -36.68 -7.76
CA GLY A 41 19.84 -37.37 -8.69
C GLY A 41 20.74 -36.39 -9.46
N ARG A 42 22.01 -36.77 -9.66
CA ARG A 42 23.01 -35.99 -10.42
C ARG A 42 23.43 -36.64 -11.74
N SER A 43 22.94 -37.84 -12.03
CA SER A 43 23.26 -38.52 -13.30
C SER A 43 22.37 -37.98 -14.42
N LYS A 44 22.83 -38.04 -15.68
CA LYS A 44 22.01 -37.68 -16.85
C LYS A 44 20.66 -38.42 -16.92
N SER A 45 20.53 -39.57 -16.25
CA SER A 45 19.31 -40.38 -16.27
C SER A 45 18.22 -39.92 -15.29
N ASN A 46 18.57 -39.13 -14.26
CA ASN A 46 17.69 -38.73 -13.16
C ASN A 46 18.06 -37.35 -12.58
N LEU A 47 18.62 -36.47 -13.40
CA LEU A 47 19.11 -35.16 -12.97
C LEU A 47 17.97 -34.35 -12.35
N GLY A 48 18.17 -33.89 -11.11
CA GLY A 48 17.21 -33.08 -10.37
C GLY A 48 16.04 -33.85 -9.75
N TRP A 49 15.94 -35.16 -9.95
CA TRP A 49 14.79 -35.95 -9.49
C TRP A 49 15.09 -36.64 -8.16
N ALA A 50 14.16 -36.52 -7.21
CA ALA A 50 14.17 -37.27 -5.96
C ALA A 50 13.69 -38.73 -6.15
N PRO A 51 13.95 -39.66 -5.21
CA PRO A 51 13.46 -41.04 -5.27
C PRO A 51 11.93 -41.12 -5.43
N LEU A 52 11.20 -40.23 -4.76
CA LEU A 52 9.74 -40.16 -4.81
C LEU A 52 9.22 -39.77 -6.21
N HIS A 53 9.91 -38.85 -6.92
CA HIS A 53 9.60 -38.51 -8.30
C HIS A 53 9.78 -39.71 -9.25
N LEU A 54 10.88 -40.43 -9.11
CA LEU A 54 11.19 -41.61 -9.92
C LEU A 54 10.12 -42.70 -9.69
N ALA A 55 9.84 -43.02 -8.43
CA ALA A 55 8.83 -44.01 -8.07
C ALA A 55 7.43 -43.64 -8.61
N CYS A 56 7.04 -42.36 -8.54
CA CYS A 56 5.77 -41.88 -9.06
C CYS A 56 5.68 -41.95 -10.59
N TYR A 57 6.73 -41.53 -11.30
CA TYR A 57 6.77 -41.53 -12.75
C TYR A 57 6.77 -42.96 -13.35
N PHE A 58 7.52 -43.90 -12.74
CA PHE A 58 7.56 -45.28 -13.23
C PHE A 58 6.37 -46.15 -12.74
N GLY A 59 5.57 -45.67 -11.77
CA GLY A 59 4.34 -46.35 -11.32
C GLY A 59 4.51 -47.26 -10.10
N HIS A 60 5.62 -47.15 -9.35
CA HIS A 60 6.02 -48.11 -8.32
C HIS A 60 5.35 -47.87 -6.96
N ARG A 61 4.05 -48.18 -6.85
CA ARG A 61 3.23 -47.92 -5.64
C ARG A 61 3.87 -48.38 -4.33
N GLN A 62 4.47 -49.58 -4.30
CA GLN A 62 5.09 -50.15 -3.10
C GLN A 62 6.36 -49.38 -2.66
N VAL A 63 7.06 -48.74 -3.61
CA VAL A 63 8.20 -47.85 -3.33
C VAL A 63 7.69 -46.50 -2.83
N VAL A 64 6.71 -45.89 -3.51
CA VAL A 64 6.07 -44.64 -3.09
C VAL A 64 5.59 -44.76 -1.64
N GLN A 65 4.88 -45.83 -1.31
CA GLN A 65 4.37 -46.09 0.03
C GLN A 65 5.48 -46.32 1.09
N ALA A 66 6.64 -46.86 0.69
CA ALA A 66 7.78 -47.03 1.61
C ALA A 66 8.48 -45.69 1.89
N LEU A 67 8.74 -44.90 0.84
CA LEU A 67 9.34 -43.57 0.95
C LEU A 67 8.49 -42.62 1.82
N LEU A 68 7.18 -42.55 1.54
CA LEU A 68 6.26 -41.69 2.31
C LEU A 68 6.19 -42.08 3.80
N LYS A 69 6.25 -43.38 4.13
CA LYS A 69 6.29 -43.86 5.52
C LYS A 69 7.58 -43.52 6.25
N ALA A 70 8.70 -43.47 5.54
CA ALA A 70 10.00 -43.04 6.09
C ALA A 70 10.16 -41.51 6.14
N GLY A 71 9.10 -40.74 5.90
CA GLY A 71 9.13 -39.28 6.00
C GLY A 71 9.67 -38.55 4.76
N ALA A 72 9.63 -39.17 3.58
CA ALA A 72 9.92 -38.46 2.33
C ALA A 72 9.00 -37.24 2.15
N GLU A 73 9.57 -36.12 1.72
CA GLU A 73 8.84 -34.87 1.53
C GLU A 73 7.89 -34.99 0.33
N VAL A 74 6.59 -34.91 0.59
CA VAL A 74 5.54 -35.21 -0.40
C VAL A 74 5.48 -34.17 -1.53
N ASN A 75 5.83 -32.92 -1.20
CA ASN A 75 5.82 -31.77 -2.11
C ASN A 75 7.23 -31.37 -2.60
N VAL A 76 8.24 -32.24 -2.43
CA VAL A 76 9.62 -31.99 -2.88
C VAL A 76 9.66 -31.57 -4.35
N LEU A 77 10.41 -30.52 -4.68
CA LEU A 77 10.47 -29.97 -6.04
C LEU A 77 11.66 -30.53 -6.83
N ASN A 78 11.42 -31.08 -8.02
CA ASN A 78 12.50 -31.40 -8.97
C ASN A 78 13.08 -30.12 -9.61
N ASP A 79 14.11 -30.26 -10.46
CA ASP A 79 14.74 -29.11 -11.13
C ASP A 79 13.86 -28.45 -12.23
N MET A 80 12.69 -29.01 -12.51
CA MET A 80 11.64 -28.40 -13.36
C MET A 80 10.51 -27.76 -12.53
N GLY A 81 10.63 -27.74 -11.20
CA GLY A 81 9.60 -27.28 -10.27
C GLY A 81 8.40 -28.22 -10.13
N ASP A 82 8.43 -29.43 -10.69
CA ASP A 82 7.36 -30.40 -10.46
C ASP A 82 7.44 -30.97 -9.04
N THR A 83 6.28 -31.33 -8.49
CA THR A 83 6.15 -32.25 -7.36
C THR A 83 5.98 -33.71 -7.83
N PRO A 84 6.12 -34.72 -6.94
CA PRO A 84 5.75 -36.10 -7.24
C PRO A 84 4.30 -36.25 -7.73
N LEU A 85 3.38 -35.41 -7.26
CA LEU A 85 1.98 -35.38 -7.67
C LEU A 85 1.82 -34.99 -9.16
N HIS A 86 2.57 -34.01 -9.64
CA HIS A 86 2.62 -33.68 -11.07
C HIS A 86 3.07 -34.88 -11.91
N ARG A 87 4.10 -35.61 -11.45
CA ARG A 87 4.65 -36.75 -12.19
C ARG A 87 3.72 -37.98 -12.16
N ALA A 88 3.00 -38.22 -11.06
CA ALA A 88 1.94 -39.22 -10.99
C ALA A 88 0.72 -38.86 -11.88
N ALA A 89 0.32 -37.58 -11.89
CA ALA A 89 -0.81 -37.09 -12.68
C ALA A 89 -0.50 -37.10 -14.20
N PHE A 90 0.69 -36.63 -14.61
CA PHE A 90 1.18 -36.66 -15.99
C PHE A 90 1.20 -38.08 -16.58
N THR A 91 1.57 -39.08 -15.77
CA THR A 91 1.66 -40.50 -16.18
C THR A 91 0.35 -41.27 -16.06
N GLY A 92 -0.75 -40.63 -15.66
CA GLY A 92 -2.07 -41.27 -15.56
C GLY A 92 -2.21 -42.28 -14.40
N ARG A 93 -1.38 -42.17 -13.36
CA ARG A 93 -1.32 -43.16 -12.26
C ARG A 93 -2.28 -42.78 -11.11
N LYS A 94 -3.57 -43.02 -11.32
CA LYS A 94 -4.65 -42.67 -10.38
C LYS A 94 -4.42 -43.15 -8.95
N GLU A 95 -3.94 -44.38 -8.76
CA GLU A 95 -3.67 -44.97 -7.45
C GLU A 95 -2.53 -44.25 -6.70
N LEU A 96 -1.57 -43.68 -7.44
CA LEU A 96 -0.48 -42.89 -6.87
C LEU A 96 -0.92 -41.47 -6.56
N VAL A 97 -1.77 -40.88 -7.40
CA VAL A 97 -2.41 -39.59 -7.12
C VAL A 97 -3.21 -39.69 -5.82
N MET A 98 -4.05 -40.71 -5.65
CA MET A 98 -4.77 -40.96 -4.40
C MET A 98 -3.83 -41.11 -3.20
N LEU A 99 -2.80 -41.97 -3.30
CA LEU A 99 -1.85 -42.22 -2.22
C LEU A 99 -1.07 -40.95 -1.81
N LEU A 100 -0.70 -40.09 -2.76
CA LEU A 100 -0.02 -38.82 -2.46
C LEU A 100 -0.98 -37.84 -1.75
N LEU A 101 -2.23 -37.75 -2.19
CA LEU A 101 -3.24 -36.90 -1.56
C LEU A 101 -3.62 -37.37 -0.14
N GLU A 102 -3.61 -38.69 0.11
CA GLU A 102 -3.74 -39.28 1.45
C GLU A 102 -2.61 -38.85 2.40
N TYR A 103 -1.41 -38.57 1.87
CA TYR A 103 -0.24 -38.05 2.60
C TYR A 103 -0.10 -36.52 2.46
N ASN A 104 -1.22 -35.80 2.29
CA ASN A 104 -1.26 -34.33 2.26
C ASN A 104 -0.43 -33.67 1.13
N ALA A 105 -0.27 -34.32 -0.02
CA ALA A 105 0.25 -33.68 -1.22
C ALA A 105 -0.60 -32.45 -1.60
N ASP A 106 0.06 -31.34 -1.94
CA ASP A 106 -0.60 -30.10 -2.32
C ASP A 106 -0.89 -30.09 -3.84
N PRO A 107 -2.18 -30.08 -4.26
CA PRO A 107 -2.54 -30.02 -5.67
C PRO A 107 -2.37 -28.63 -6.29
N THR A 108 -2.20 -27.59 -5.48
CA THR A 108 -2.19 -26.18 -5.93
C THR A 108 -0.81 -25.69 -6.37
N VAL A 109 0.26 -26.41 -6.02
CA VAL A 109 1.64 -26.10 -6.42
C VAL A 109 1.73 -25.97 -7.95
N VAL A 110 2.39 -24.91 -8.40
CA VAL A 110 2.62 -24.59 -9.81
C VAL A 110 4.07 -24.94 -10.16
N ASN A 111 4.28 -25.72 -11.20
CA ASN A 111 5.62 -26.10 -11.65
C ASN A 111 6.30 -24.99 -12.50
N GLY A 112 7.55 -25.23 -12.93
CA GLY A 112 8.32 -24.29 -13.74
C GLY A 112 7.76 -24.01 -15.15
N SER A 113 6.75 -24.77 -15.62
CA SER A 113 6.00 -24.46 -16.85
C SER A 113 4.70 -23.70 -16.59
N GLY A 114 4.43 -23.27 -15.35
CA GLY A 114 3.22 -22.53 -14.99
C GLY A 114 1.98 -23.40 -14.87
N GLN A 115 2.13 -24.71 -14.65
CA GLN A 115 1.05 -25.69 -14.63
C GLN A 115 0.92 -26.36 -13.25
N ARG A 116 -0.31 -26.66 -12.84
CA ARG A 116 -0.63 -27.50 -11.68
C ARG A 116 -0.77 -28.98 -12.04
N ALA A 117 -0.83 -29.85 -11.02
CA ALA A 117 -1.00 -31.30 -11.18
C ALA A 117 -2.23 -31.70 -12.05
N LYS A 118 -3.34 -30.95 -11.99
CA LYS A 118 -4.54 -31.18 -12.81
C LYS A 118 -4.42 -30.73 -14.27
N GLU A 119 -3.47 -29.85 -14.56
CA GLU A 119 -3.24 -29.25 -15.89
C GLU A 119 -2.21 -30.07 -16.68
N VAL A 120 -1.31 -30.81 -16.01
CA VAL A 120 -0.37 -31.74 -16.66
C VAL A 120 -0.97 -33.12 -16.99
N THR A 121 -2.13 -33.47 -16.42
CA THR A 121 -2.78 -34.77 -16.69
C THR A 121 -3.72 -34.71 -17.90
N HIS A 122 -3.65 -35.75 -18.72
CA HIS A 122 -4.58 -35.97 -19.83
C HIS A 122 -5.82 -36.78 -19.39
N ASP A 123 -5.73 -37.48 -18.25
CA ASP A 123 -6.80 -38.31 -17.70
C ASP A 123 -7.90 -37.46 -17.05
N ARG A 124 -9.14 -37.67 -17.49
CA ARG A 124 -10.32 -36.93 -17.01
C ARG A 124 -10.69 -37.29 -15.57
N GLU A 125 -10.52 -38.53 -15.13
CA GLU A 125 -10.84 -38.93 -13.76
C GLU A 125 -9.84 -38.32 -12.78
N ILE A 126 -8.56 -38.32 -13.11
CA ILE A 126 -7.51 -37.69 -12.29
C ILE A 126 -7.73 -36.17 -12.22
N ARG A 127 -8.05 -35.52 -13.34
CA ARG A 127 -8.39 -34.08 -13.35
C ARG A 127 -9.58 -33.77 -12.45
N ASN A 128 -10.69 -34.50 -12.61
CA ASN A 128 -11.89 -34.34 -11.79
C ASN A 128 -11.60 -34.55 -10.29
N MET A 129 -10.77 -35.54 -9.95
CA MET A 129 -10.35 -35.83 -8.58
C MET A 129 -9.55 -34.68 -7.97
N LEU A 130 -8.53 -34.19 -8.68
CA LEU A 130 -7.70 -33.06 -8.21
C LEU A 130 -8.53 -31.79 -8.06
N GLU A 131 -9.40 -31.47 -9.01
CA GLU A 131 -10.34 -30.34 -8.87
C GLU A 131 -11.30 -30.50 -7.67
N ALA A 132 -11.74 -31.73 -7.36
CA ALA A 132 -12.60 -31.97 -6.20
C ALA A 132 -11.84 -31.77 -4.88
N VAL A 133 -10.55 -32.15 -4.82
CA VAL A 133 -9.68 -31.88 -3.66
C VAL A 133 -9.43 -30.38 -3.50
N GLU A 134 -9.05 -29.67 -4.57
CA GLU A 134 -8.87 -28.22 -4.56
C GLU A 134 -10.13 -27.50 -4.05
N ARG A 135 -11.32 -27.83 -4.61
CA ARG A 135 -12.60 -27.28 -4.14
C ARG A 135 -12.88 -27.58 -2.67
N THR A 136 -12.46 -28.74 -2.17
CA THR A 136 -12.62 -29.13 -0.77
C THR A 136 -11.67 -28.36 0.14
N GLN A 137 -10.43 -28.12 -0.29
CA GLN A 137 -9.45 -27.33 0.44
C GLN A 137 -9.87 -25.85 0.49
N GLN A 138 -10.33 -25.29 -0.63
CA GLN A 138 -10.83 -23.91 -0.68
C GLN A 138 -12.00 -23.70 0.29
N ARG A 139 -12.99 -24.62 0.29
CA ARG A 139 -14.11 -24.56 1.24
C ARG A 139 -13.69 -24.60 2.71
N LYS A 140 -12.67 -25.40 3.06
CA LYS A 140 -12.11 -25.40 4.43
C LYS A 140 -11.49 -24.06 4.80
N LEU A 141 -10.78 -23.41 3.87
CA LEU A 141 -10.21 -22.08 4.08
C LEU A 141 -11.31 -21.02 4.23
N GLU A 142 -12.38 -21.10 3.44
CA GLU A 142 -13.57 -20.24 3.54
C GLU A 142 -14.32 -20.44 4.87
N GLU A 143 -14.50 -21.69 5.32
CA GLU A 143 -15.07 -22.03 6.62
C GLU A 143 -14.22 -21.48 7.79
N LEU A 144 -12.89 -21.59 7.70
CA LEU A 144 -11.95 -21.01 8.67
C LEU A 144 -12.00 -19.47 8.67
N LEU A 145 -12.11 -18.83 7.50
CA LEU A 145 -12.25 -17.37 7.40
C LEU A 145 -13.56 -16.89 8.03
N LEU A 146 -14.68 -17.56 7.74
CA LEU A 146 -15.99 -17.29 8.34
C LEU A 146 -15.96 -17.43 9.87
N GLU A 147 -15.32 -18.48 10.38
CA GLU A 147 -15.21 -18.71 11.83
C GLU A 147 -14.27 -17.71 12.50
N ALA A 148 -13.11 -17.38 11.89
CA ALA A 148 -12.21 -16.35 12.41
C ALA A 148 -12.89 -14.97 12.45
N ALA A 149 -13.67 -14.61 11.43
CA ALA A 149 -14.45 -13.37 11.40
C ALA A 149 -15.58 -13.35 12.45
N ARG A 150 -16.24 -14.49 12.69
CA ARG A 150 -17.29 -14.67 13.69
C ARG A 150 -16.74 -14.58 15.12
N GLU A 151 -15.66 -15.29 15.41
CA GLU A 151 -15.07 -15.31 16.74
C GLU A 151 -14.19 -14.09 17.02
N GLY A 152 -13.83 -13.31 16.00
CA GLY A 152 -13.05 -12.07 16.15
C GLY A 152 -11.54 -12.30 16.22
N LYS A 153 -11.07 -13.39 15.62
CA LYS A 153 -9.67 -13.81 15.62
C LYS A 153 -8.87 -13.06 14.54
N THR A 154 -8.57 -11.79 14.79
CA THR A 154 -7.96 -10.90 13.79
C THR A 154 -6.63 -11.42 13.22
N ALA A 155 -5.77 -12.02 14.06
CA ALA A 155 -4.48 -12.56 13.60
C ALA A 155 -4.64 -13.77 12.66
N GLU A 156 -5.47 -14.76 13.03
CA GLU A 156 -5.77 -15.91 12.15
C GLU A 156 -6.43 -15.45 10.84
N LEU A 157 -7.33 -14.46 10.90
CA LEU A 157 -8.00 -13.90 9.73
C LEU A 157 -7.03 -13.19 8.78
N ILE A 158 -6.10 -12.37 9.30
CA ILE A 158 -5.08 -11.70 8.48
C ILE A 158 -4.12 -12.73 7.87
N ALA A 159 -3.69 -13.73 8.64
CA ALA A 159 -2.83 -14.80 8.13
C ALA A 159 -3.48 -15.61 7.00
N LEU A 160 -4.80 -15.87 7.08
CA LEU A 160 -5.55 -16.52 6.00
C LEU A 160 -5.63 -15.65 4.74
N LEU A 161 -5.89 -14.34 4.89
CA LEU A 161 -6.04 -13.41 3.76
C LEU A 161 -4.70 -13.06 3.08
N ASN A 162 -3.59 -13.12 3.82
CA ASN A 162 -2.24 -12.92 3.29
C ASN A 162 -1.56 -14.22 2.82
N SER A 163 -2.25 -15.37 2.93
CA SER A 163 -1.71 -16.66 2.48
C SER A 163 -1.55 -16.73 0.95
N PRO A 164 -0.63 -17.54 0.40
CA PRO A 164 -0.35 -17.58 -1.05
C PRO A 164 -1.52 -18.10 -1.91
N ASN A 165 -2.51 -18.74 -1.30
CA ASN A 165 -3.79 -19.09 -1.94
C ASN A 165 -4.94 -18.71 -0.99
N PRO A 166 -5.34 -17.43 -0.97
CA PRO A 166 -6.30 -16.94 0.01
C PRO A 166 -7.73 -17.47 -0.26
N PRO A 167 -8.54 -17.68 0.79
CA PRO A 167 -9.98 -17.90 0.64
C PRO A 167 -10.67 -16.71 -0.03
N ASP A 168 -11.81 -16.94 -0.68
CA ASP A 168 -12.63 -15.83 -1.19
C ASP A 168 -13.11 -14.98 0.00
N VAL A 169 -12.69 -13.71 0.04
CA VAL A 169 -13.08 -12.75 1.09
C VAL A 169 -14.59 -12.51 1.13
N ASN A 170 -15.28 -12.76 0.00
CA ASN A 170 -16.71 -12.65 -0.17
C ASN A 170 -17.43 -14.02 -0.17
N CYS A 171 -16.76 -15.09 0.27
CA CYS A 171 -17.38 -16.40 0.50
C CYS A 171 -18.61 -16.27 1.41
N ALA A 172 -19.53 -17.24 1.36
CA ALA A 172 -20.81 -17.14 2.05
C ALA A 172 -21.20 -18.44 2.76
N ASP A 173 -21.74 -18.30 3.97
CA ASP A 173 -22.26 -19.43 4.76
C ASP A 173 -23.59 -19.98 4.21
N GLN A 174 -24.15 -20.99 4.89
CA GLN A 174 -25.43 -21.60 4.53
C GLN A 174 -26.63 -20.64 4.54
N LEU A 175 -26.51 -19.46 5.17
CA LEU A 175 -27.51 -18.40 5.22
C LEU A 175 -27.20 -17.25 4.23
N GLY A 176 -26.10 -17.34 3.49
CA GLY A 176 -25.60 -16.28 2.61
C GLY A 176 -24.84 -15.16 3.32
N ASN A 177 -24.48 -15.32 4.61
CA ASN A 177 -23.67 -14.34 5.31
C ASN A 177 -22.20 -14.48 4.88
N THR A 178 -21.59 -13.36 4.50
CA THR A 178 -20.14 -13.30 4.25
C THR A 178 -19.36 -13.13 5.56
N PRO A 179 -18.02 -13.31 5.58
CA PRO A 179 -17.19 -12.97 6.75
C PRO A 179 -17.47 -11.57 7.28
N LEU A 180 -17.73 -10.61 6.38
CA LEU A 180 -18.07 -9.23 6.72
C LEU A 180 -19.42 -9.13 7.44
N HIS A 181 -20.44 -9.92 7.06
CA HIS A 181 -21.70 -10.01 7.81
C HIS A 181 -21.48 -10.58 9.21
N CYS A 182 -20.67 -11.64 9.35
CA CYS A 182 -20.38 -12.27 10.64
C CYS A 182 -19.63 -11.33 11.59
N ALA A 183 -18.58 -10.66 11.10
CA ALA A 183 -17.82 -9.68 11.85
C ALA A 183 -18.68 -8.45 12.22
N ALA A 184 -19.52 -7.97 11.29
CA ALA A 184 -20.43 -6.85 11.55
C ALA A 184 -21.45 -7.17 12.67
N TYR A 185 -22.08 -8.35 12.59
CA TYR A 185 -23.09 -8.79 13.54
C TYR A 185 -22.54 -8.91 14.98
N ARG A 186 -21.29 -9.32 15.15
CA ARG A 186 -20.63 -9.48 16.46
C ARG A 186 -19.74 -8.31 16.87
N ALA A 187 -19.92 -7.14 16.25
CA ALA A 187 -19.16 -5.92 16.54
C ALA A 187 -17.62 -6.09 16.48
N ARG A 188 -17.11 -6.93 15.57
CA ARG A 188 -15.67 -7.24 15.44
C ARG A 188 -14.94 -6.19 14.57
N GLY A 189 -14.82 -4.96 15.09
CA GLY A 189 -14.19 -3.81 14.40
C GLY A 189 -12.88 -4.12 13.66
N PRO A 190 -11.86 -4.71 14.31
CA PRO A 190 -10.60 -5.07 13.64
C PRO A 190 -10.75 -6.08 12.50
N CYS A 191 -11.64 -7.07 12.62
CA CYS A 191 -11.93 -8.01 11.54
C CYS A 191 -12.68 -7.35 10.38
N VAL A 192 -13.63 -6.44 10.67
CA VAL A 192 -14.32 -5.62 9.65
C VAL A 192 -13.30 -4.77 8.88
N LEU A 193 -12.36 -4.12 9.57
CA LEU A 193 -11.26 -3.37 8.95
C LEU A 193 -10.37 -4.24 8.06
N ALA A 194 -9.92 -5.40 8.56
CA ALA A 194 -9.08 -6.32 7.79
C ALA A 194 -9.79 -6.82 6.53
N LEU A 195 -11.04 -7.28 6.65
CA LEU A 195 -11.84 -7.74 5.51
C LEU A 195 -12.06 -6.64 4.46
N LEU A 196 -12.38 -5.40 4.88
CA LEU A 196 -12.55 -4.27 3.95
C LEU A 196 -11.23 -3.89 3.26
N LYS A 197 -10.09 -3.94 3.96
CA LYS A 197 -8.75 -3.75 3.35
C LYS A 197 -8.45 -4.83 2.30
N SER A 198 -8.84 -6.07 2.55
CA SER A 198 -8.70 -7.20 1.62
C SER A 198 -9.80 -7.28 0.54
N GLY A 199 -10.62 -6.24 0.36
CA GLY A 199 -11.58 -6.15 -0.75
C GLY A 199 -12.94 -6.80 -0.52
N ALA A 200 -13.35 -7.03 0.74
CA ALA A 200 -14.71 -7.46 1.05
C ALA A 200 -15.75 -6.41 0.61
N ASP A 201 -16.81 -6.84 -0.07
CA ASP A 201 -17.87 -5.95 -0.56
C ASP A 201 -18.94 -5.71 0.52
N PRO A 202 -19.08 -4.48 1.06
CA PRO A 202 -20.11 -4.13 2.05
C PRO A 202 -21.52 -3.99 1.45
N SER A 203 -21.67 -4.14 0.13
CA SER A 203 -22.94 -4.01 -0.60
C SER A 203 -23.69 -5.33 -0.76
N LEU A 204 -22.98 -6.46 -0.65
CA LEU A 204 -23.53 -7.82 -0.76
C LEU A 204 -24.67 -8.06 0.24
N ARG A 205 -25.59 -8.96 -0.14
CA ARG A 205 -26.75 -9.32 0.68
C ARG A 205 -26.76 -10.81 0.98
N ASN A 206 -27.14 -11.14 2.22
CA ASN A 206 -27.47 -12.52 2.60
C ASN A 206 -28.85 -12.95 2.06
N ARG A 207 -29.27 -14.19 2.35
CA ARG A 207 -30.57 -14.74 1.90
C ARG A 207 -31.80 -14.02 2.47
N ASN A 208 -31.63 -13.13 3.44
CA ASN A 208 -32.68 -12.30 4.02
C ASN A 208 -32.68 -10.86 3.46
N ASP A 209 -31.99 -10.60 2.35
CA ASP A 209 -31.79 -9.27 1.76
C ASP A 209 -31.05 -8.25 2.66
N GLN A 210 -30.37 -8.73 3.71
CA GLN A 210 -29.64 -7.88 4.65
C GLN A 210 -28.21 -7.67 4.17
N LYS A 211 -27.72 -6.41 4.24
CA LYS A 211 -26.31 -6.06 4.09
C LYS A 211 -25.55 -6.21 5.42
N PRO A 212 -24.20 -6.25 5.44
CA PRO A 212 -23.42 -6.18 6.67
C PRO A 212 -23.81 -4.99 7.56
N LEU A 213 -24.05 -3.81 6.97
CA LEU A 213 -24.49 -2.61 7.69
C LEU A 213 -25.84 -2.77 8.39
N HIS A 214 -26.75 -3.62 7.89
CA HIS A 214 -28.04 -3.88 8.53
C HIS A 214 -27.90 -4.78 9.77
N LEU A 215 -26.88 -5.64 9.80
CA LEU A 215 -26.55 -6.51 10.93
C LEU A 215 -25.58 -5.87 11.93
N ALA A 216 -24.89 -4.80 11.53
CA ALA A 216 -23.84 -4.12 12.28
C ALA A 216 -24.24 -3.78 13.73
N GLN A 217 -23.50 -4.32 14.70
CA GLN A 217 -23.59 -3.96 16.11
C GLN A 217 -22.41 -3.05 16.51
N GLY A 218 -22.66 -2.10 17.42
CA GLY A 218 -21.69 -1.07 17.81
C GLY A 218 -21.65 0.15 16.88
N ALA A 219 -21.25 1.31 17.41
CA ALA A 219 -21.16 2.56 16.64
C ALA A 219 -19.97 2.56 15.68
N GLU A 220 -18.82 2.04 16.13
CA GLU A 220 -17.59 1.88 15.35
C GLU A 220 -17.82 1.09 14.06
N VAL A 221 -18.35 -0.13 14.17
CA VAL A 221 -18.60 -1.01 13.01
C VAL A 221 -19.64 -0.43 12.05
N LYS A 222 -20.66 0.28 12.55
CA LYS A 222 -21.60 1.00 11.68
C LYS A 222 -20.90 2.10 10.88
N HIS A 223 -20.01 2.86 11.52
CA HIS A 223 -19.22 3.91 10.86
C HIS A 223 -18.25 3.35 9.82
N LEU A 224 -17.59 2.21 10.12
CA LEU A 224 -16.72 1.50 9.18
C LEU A 224 -17.46 1.03 7.93
N LEU A 225 -18.71 0.55 8.08
CA LEU A 225 -19.52 -0.03 6.99
C LEU A 225 -20.39 0.99 6.24
N SER A 226 -20.66 2.18 6.81
CA SER A 226 -21.54 3.19 6.21
C SER A 226 -20.89 4.03 5.11
N GLY A 227 -19.73 3.62 4.58
CA GLY A 227 -18.99 4.40 3.58
C GLY A 227 -18.17 5.57 4.16
N ASN A 228 -18.15 5.74 5.48
CA ASN A 228 -17.10 6.52 6.16
C ASN A 228 -15.79 5.71 6.31
N THR A 229 -15.70 4.57 5.60
CA THR A 229 -14.47 4.03 5.00
C THR A 229 -13.90 4.97 3.94
N ALA A 230 -13.74 6.25 4.29
CA ALA A 230 -12.64 7.02 3.76
C ALA A 230 -11.36 6.34 4.28
N LEU A 231 -10.81 5.42 3.49
CA LEU A 231 -9.37 5.21 3.45
C LEU A 231 -8.76 6.60 3.30
N TYR A 232 -8.23 7.11 4.41
CA TYR A 232 -7.47 8.35 4.52
C TYR A 232 -7.86 9.41 3.48
N ARG A 233 -9.06 10.00 3.64
CA ARG A 233 -9.24 11.35 3.11
C ARG A 233 -8.11 12.17 3.70
N ALA A 234 -7.16 12.61 2.87
CA ALA A 234 -6.12 13.53 3.29
C ALA A 234 -6.81 14.68 4.03
N LEU A 235 -6.61 14.73 5.35
CA LEU A 235 -7.45 15.54 6.24
C LEU A 235 -7.44 16.96 5.69
N ARG A 236 -8.60 17.42 5.23
CA ARG A 236 -8.70 18.71 4.56
C ARG A 236 -8.35 19.76 5.58
N ARG A 237 -7.19 20.39 5.41
CA ARG A 237 -6.72 21.50 6.25
C ARG A 237 -7.87 22.47 6.47
N PHE A 238 -8.40 22.47 7.69
CA PHE A 238 -9.54 23.30 8.06
C PHE A 238 -9.00 24.52 8.79
N GLU A 239 -9.27 25.71 8.27
CA GLU A 239 -8.71 26.93 8.83
C GLU A 239 -9.66 28.12 8.78
N GLY A 240 -9.45 29.06 9.70
CA GLY A 240 -10.23 30.28 9.75
C GLY A 240 -9.99 31.11 11.01
N PRO A 241 -10.64 32.27 11.10
CA PRO A 241 -10.52 33.17 12.24
C PRO A 241 -11.37 32.66 13.43
N LEU A 242 -10.74 32.46 14.59
CA LEU A 242 -11.42 32.16 15.86
C LEU A 242 -10.90 33.07 16.97
N TRP A 243 -11.79 33.48 17.86
CA TRP A 243 -11.41 34.10 19.13
C TRP A 243 -10.97 33.00 20.10
N LYS A 244 -9.78 33.11 20.69
CA LYS A 244 -9.28 32.18 21.72
C LYS A 244 -9.24 32.87 23.08
N SER A 245 -9.68 32.17 24.12
CA SER A 245 -9.61 32.66 25.50
C SER A 245 -8.18 32.56 26.05
N SER A 246 -7.65 33.65 26.61
CA SER A 246 -6.43 33.69 27.41
C SER A 246 -6.75 34.03 28.87
N ARG A 247 -6.09 33.34 29.81
CA ARG A 247 -6.25 33.58 31.26
C ARG A 247 -5.81 34.98 31.69
N PHE A 248 -4.86 35.58 30.99
CA PHE A 248 -4.24 36.86 31.35
C PHE A 248 -4.68 38.05 30.48
N PHE A 249 -5.17 37.79 29.26
CA PHE A 249 -5.41 38.84 28.26
C PHE A 249 -6.78 38.76 27.56
N GLY A 250 -7.73 38.02 28.16
CA GLY A 250 -9.09 37.90 27.65
C GLY A 250 -9.19 37.19 26.30
N TRP A 251 -10.21 37.53 25.52
CA TRP A 251 -10.43 36.99 24.17
C TRP A 251 -9.58 37.73 23.14
N ARG A 252 -8.83 36.98 22.33
CA ARG A 252 -8.07 37.53 21.19
C ARG A 252 -8.33 36.72 19.93
N LEU A 253 -8.41 37.40 18.79
CA LEU A 253 -8.60 36.76 17.49
C LEU A 253 -7.27 36.13 17.02
N PHE A 254 -7.34 34.89 16.57
CA PHE A 254 -6.24 34.17 15.93
C PHE A 254 -6.73 33.52 14.64
N TRP A 255 -5.80 33.29 13.71
CA TRP A 255 -6.02 32.35 12.61
C TRP A 255 -5.72 30.94 13.11
N VAL A 256 -6.73 30.08 13.15
CA VAL A 256 -6.61 28.71 13.64
C VAL A 256 -6.55 27.77 12.44
N VAL A 257 -5.72 26.73 12.54
CA VAL A 257 -5.51 25.71 11.52
C VAL A 257 -5.57 24.33 12.18
N LEU A 258 -6.39 23.45 11.61
CA LEU A 258 -6.42 22.01 11.85
C LEU A 258 -5.71 21.31 10.69
N GLU A 259 -4.65 20.56 10.99
CA GLU A 259 -3.88 19.81 10.01
C GLU A 259 -3.38 18.51 10.67
N HIS A 260 -3.63 17.34 10.06
CA HIS A 260 -3.10 16.04 10.53
C HIS A 260 -3.22 15.79 12.05
N GLY A 261 -4.42 15.96 12.62
CA GLY A 261 -4.63 15.79 14.07
C GLY A 261 -4.08 16.89 14.99
N VAL A 262 -3.44 17.94 14.46
CA VAL A 262 -2.87 19.06 15.23
C VAL A 262 -3.71 20.32 15.07
N LEU A 263 -4.10 20.92 16.19
CA LEU A 263 -4.73 22.23 16.30
C LEU A 263 -3.66 23.30 16.55
N SER A 264 -3.43 24.20 15.60
CA SER A 264 -2.44 25.30 15.69
C SER A 264 -3.09 26.67 15.59
N TRP A 265 -2.53 27.70 16.22
CA TRP A 265 -3.02 29.08 16.09
C TRP A 265 -1.91 30.12 15.85
N TYR A 266 -2.22 31.10 15.02
CA TYR A 266 -1.30 32.11 14.48
C TYR A 266 -1.92 33.51 14.60
N ARG A 267 -1.11 34.58 14.60
CA ARG A 267 -1.66 35.96 14.68
C ARG A 267 -2.34 36.39 13.38
N LYS A 268 -1.85 35.95 12.22
CA LYS A 268 -2.38 36.31 10.90
C LYS A 268 -2.44 35.10 9.98
N GLN A 269 -3.31 35.16 8.97
CA GLN A 269 -3.43 34.13 7.93
C GLN A 269 -2.13 33.89 7.13
N PRO A 270 -1.32 34.90 6.74
CA PRO A 270 -0.07 34.65 6.02
C PRO A 270 0.97 33.88 6.85
N ASP A 271 1.00 34.12 8.17
CA ASP A 271 1.86 33.41 9.12
C ASP A 271 1.47 31.92 9.14
N ALA A 272 0.17 31.63 9.17
CA ALA A 272 -0.39 30.28 9.11
C ALA A 272 -0.19 29.59 7.76
N ALA A 273 -0.25 30.33 6.64
CA ALA A 273 0.02 29.81 5.31
C ALA A 273 1.49 29.36 5.17
N ARG A 274 2.43 30.15 5.73
CA ARG A 274 3.87 29.87 5.73
C ARG A 274 4.33 28.98 6.90
N LYS A 275 3.44 28.68 7.86
CA LYS A 275 3.72 27.97 9.13
C LYS A 275 4.76 28.65 10.05
N ILE A 276 4.94 29.96 9.94
CA ILE A 276 5.92 30.77 10.72
C ILE A 276 5.21 31.46 11.91
N TYR A 277 5.94 31.83 12.96
CA TYR A 277 5.44 32.60 14.12
C TYR A 277 4.21 31.99 14.84
N ARG A 278 4.12 30.65 14.87
CA ARG A 278 3.05 29.92 15.58
C ARG A 278 2.96 30.37 17.04
N GLN A 279 1.77 30.72 17.49
CA GLN A 279 1.52 31.21 18.86
C GLN A 279 1.15 30.08 19.84
N GLY A 280 1.05 28.85 19.33
CA GLY A 280 0.84 27.61 20.08
C GLY A 280 0.16 26.54 19.23
N CYS A 281 0.24 25.29 19.70
CA CYS A 281 -0.47 24.15 19.13
C CYS A 281 -0.78 23.08 20.19
N LYS A 282 -1.72 22.19 19.88
CA LYS A 282 -2.06 20.98 20.63
C LYS A 282 -2.34 19.82 19.67
N HIS A 283 -1.90 18.63 20.05
CA HIS A 283 -2.37 17.39 19.42
C HIS A 283 -3.79 17.08 19.93
N LEU A 284 -4.63 16.54 19.06
CA LEU A 284 -6.03 16.23 19.36
C LEU A 284 -6.27 14.78 19.76
N THR A 285 -5.20 14.01 20.02
CA THR A 285 -5.26 12.67 20.60
C THR A 285 -6.15 12.69 21.85
N GLN A 286 -7.23 11.90 21.84
CA GLN A 286 -8.28 11.84 22.86
C GLN A 286 -8.91 13.20 23.25
N ALA A 287 -8.88 14.20 22.36
CA ALA A 287 -9.47 15.50 22.65
C ALA A 287 -11.01 15.46 22.58
N VAL A 288 -11.66 16.16 23.52
CA VAL A 288 -13.12 16.22 23.64
C VAL A 288 -13.61 17.65 23.49
N CYS A 289 -14.51 17.86 22.53
CA CYS A 289 -15.23 19.11 22.36
C CYS A 289 -16.39 19.22 23.37
N THR A 290 -16.53 20.40 23.96
CA THR A 290 -17.59 20.73 24.93
C THR A 290 -18.28 22.02 24.50
N VAL A 291 -19.60 22.03 24.49
CA VAL A 291 -20.43 23.18 24.08
C VAL A 291 -21.29 23.61 25.26
N LYS A 292 -21.40 24.92 25.51
CA LYS A 292 -22.27 25.44 26.57
C LYS A 292 -23.70 25.60 26.03
N PRO A 293 -24.73 24.97 26.64
CA PRO A 293 -26.11 25.18 26.25
C PRO A 293 -26.53 26.62 26.58
N GLY A 294 -26.54 27.50 25.56
CA GLY A 294 -26.91 28.91 25.69
C GLY A 294 -26.10 29.90 24.84
N ASP A 295 -24.89 29.56 24.37
CA ASP A 295 -24.09 30.40 23.46
C ASP A 295 -23.86 29.66 22.13
N SER A 296 -24.46 30.16 21.05
CA SER A 296 -24.38 29.58 19.70
C SER A 296 -23.01 29.78 19.03
N CYS A 297 -22.10 30.56 19.62
CA CYS A 297 -20.79 30.86 19.03
C CYS A 297 -19.61 30.25 19.82
N LEU A 298 -19.84 29.77 21.06
CA LEU A 298 -18.78 29.36 22.00
C LEU A 298 -18.65 27.83 22.09
N PHE A 299 -17.41 27.34 22.07
CA PHE A 299 -17.05 25.95 22.39
C PHE A 299 -15.71 25.87 23.13
N SER A 300 -15.41 24.74 23.75
CA SER A 300 -14.13 24.47 24.38
C SER A 300 -13.60 23.08 24.04
N VAL A 301 -12.32 23.01 23.66
CA VAL A 301 -11.60 21.76 23.42
C VAL A 301 -10.84 21.41 24.69
N LYS A 302 -11.11 20.24 25.27
CA LYS A 302 -10.27 19.62 26.31
C LYS A 302 -9.32 18.64 25.62
N CYS A 303 -8.01 18.82 25.79
CA CYS A 303 -7.00 17.90 25.27
C CYS A 303 -6.65 16.82 26.32
N PHE A 304 -5.92 15.78 25.90
CA PHE A 304 -5.49 14.67 26.78
C PHE A 304 -4.65 15.12 27.99
N ASP A 305 -3.85 16.17 27.83
CA ASP A 305 -3.01 16.78 28.89
C ASP A 305 -3.81 17.64 29.91
N ASP A 306 -5.11 17.35 30.06
CA ASP A 306 -6.12 18.12 30.79
C ASP A 306 -6.22 19.62 30.41
N SER A 307 -5.51 20.09 29.37
CA SER A 307 -5.55 21.49 28.98
C SER A 307 -6.87 21.83 28.27
N VAL A 308 -7.52 22.90 28.73
CA VAL A 308 -8.79 23.38 28.17
C VAL A 308 -8.57 24.67 27.40
N HIS A 309 -9.04 24.71 26.15
CA HIS A 309 -8.95 25.85 25.26
C HIS A 309 -10.34 26.28 24.79
N GLY A 310 -10.79 27.44 25.28
CA GLY A 310 -12.03 28.07 24.84
C GLY A 310 -11.86 28.82 23.53
N PHE A 311 -12.79 28.59 22.60
CA PHE A 311 -12.87 29.22 21.29
C PHE A 311 -14.26 29.82 21.05
N LYS A 312 -14.30 30.93 20.32
CA LYS A 312 -15.55 31.59 19.90
C LYS A 312 -15.49 31.98 18.42
N VAL A 313 -16.53 31.58 17.69
CA VAL A 313 -16.71 31.90 16.27
C VAL A 313 -17.06 33.40 16.11
N PRO A 314 -16.51 34.12 15.12
CA PRO A 314 -16.89 35.51 14.83
C PRO A 314 -18.37 35.66 14.47
N GLN A 315 -19.00 36.78 14.87
CA GLN A 315 -20.43 37.04 14.62
C GLN A 315 -20.82 37.19 13.15
N ASN A 316 -19.84 37.43 12.26
CA ASN A 316 -20.06 37.57 10.81
C ASN A 316 -19.89 36.24 10.05
N SER A 317 -19.66 35.13 10.76
CA SER A 317 -19.56 33.78 10.17
C SER A 317 -20.94 33.20 9.83
N PRO A 318 -21.04 32.25 8.88
CA PRO A 318 -22.31 31.59 8.58
C PRO A 318 -22.85 30.84 9.81
N PRO A 319 -24.19 30.64 9.91
CA PRO A 319 -24.82 30.09 11.12
C PRO A 319 -24.38 28.66 11.46
N GLN A 320 -23.85 27.91 10.49
CA GLN A 320 -23.32 26.54 10.65
C GLN A 320 -21.84 26.49 11.08
N ALA A 321 -21.14 27.64 11.11
CA ALA A 321 -19.68 27.66 11.25
C ALA A 321 -19.17 27.04 12.57
N ARG A 322 -19.96 27.07 13.65
CA ARG A 322 -19.58 26.42 14.91
C ARG A 322 -19.63 24.90 14.75
N GLU A 323 -20.69 24.38 14.14
CA GLU A 323 -20.90 22.97 13.86
C GLU A 323 -19.82 22.44 12.91
N ASP A 324 -19.46 23.21 11.88
CA ASP A 324 -18.35 22.89 10.96
C ASP A 324 -17.01 22.77 11.72
N TRP A 325 -16.71 23.71 12.63
CA TRP A 325 -15.52 23.65 13.48
C TRP A 325 -15.54 22.45 14.44
N LEU A 326 -16.69 22.15 15.06
CA LEU A 326 -16.83 21.01 15.97
C LEU A 326 -16.59 19.68 15.25
N GLN A 327 -17.22 19.50 14.08
CA GLN A 327 -17.03 18.32 13.23
C GLN A 327 -15.56 18.18 12.79
N ALA A 328 -14.93 19.27 12.30
CA ALA A 328 -13.53 19.24 11.89
C ALA A 328 -12.58 18.88 13.03
N ILE A 329 -12.84 19.33 14.27
CA ILE A 329 -12.03 18.97 15.44
C ILE A 329 -12.25 17.50 15.81
N GLU A 330 -13.48 17.00 15.75
CA GLU A 330 -13.80 15.58 16.02
C GLU A 330 -13.16 14.64 15.01
N GLU A 331 -13.22 14.95 13.71
CA GLU A 331 -12.54 14.20 12.64
C GLU A 331 -11.01 14.17 12.85
N HIS A 332 -10.40 15.32 13.20
CA HIS A 332 -8.97 15.41 13.49
C HIS A 332 -8.57 14.71 14.81
N ALA A 333 -9.44 14.71 15.83
CA ALA A 333 -9.21 14.02 17.09
C ALA A 333 -9.26 12.50 16.92
N ALA A 334 -10.23 11.98 16.16
CA ALA A 334 -10.33 10.56 15.82
C ALA A 334 -9.08 10.09 15.05
N TYR A 335 -8.64 10.86 14.05
CA TYR A 335 -7.38 10.61 13.32
C TYR A 335 -6.17 10.57 14.26
N SER A 336 -5.98 11.60 15.08
CA SER A 336 -4.84 11.70 16.02
C SER A 336 -4.83 10.55 17.03
N THR A 337 -6.00 10.09 17.46
CA THR A 337 -6.14 8.97 18.42
C THR A 337 -5.82 7.63 17.77
N HIS A 338 -6.28 7.40 16.54
CA HIS A 338 -6.01 6.17 15.80
C HIS A 338 -4.51 5.97 15.53
N TYR A 339 -3.83 6.98 14.99
CA TYR A 339 -2.40 6.87 14.65
C TYR A 339 -1.51 6.69 15.88
N CYS A 340 -1.70 7.49 16.95
CA CYS A 340 -0.95 7.32 18.20
C CYS A 340 -1.20 5.97 18.92
N SER A 341 -2.19 5.19 18.48
CA SER A 341 -2.42 3.81 18.95
C SER A 341 -1.85 2.72 18.04
N GLN A 342 -1.36 3.07 16.85
CA GLN A 342 -0.62 2.15 15.96
C GLN A 342 0.89 2.18 16.24
N ASP A 343 1.45 3.33 16.62
CA ASP A 343 2.89 3.53 16.92
C ASP A 343 3.37 2.82 18.23
N GLN A 344 2.70 1.75 18.65
CA GLN A 344 3.10 0.88 19.78
C GLN A 344 3.44 -0.55 19.32
N VAL A 345 3.48 -0.80 18.01
CA VAL A 345 4.06 -2.01 17.42
C VAL A 345 5.51 -1.68 17.01
N PRO A 346 6.52 -2.50 17.33
CA PRO A 346 7.88 -2.27 16.83
C PRO A 346 7.93 -2.38 15.30
N ASP A 347 8.68 -1.49 14.65
CA ASP A 347 8.96 -1.55 13.21
C ASP A 347 9.84 -2.76 12.88
N GLU A 348 9.20 -3.88 12.51
CA GLU A 348 9.75 -4.90 11.62
C GLU A 348 8.71 -5.18 10.53
N GLU A 349 9.15 -5.50 9.31
CA GLU A 349 8.33 -5.73 8.09
C GLU A 349 7.86 -4.48 7.28
N GLU A 350 8.78 -3.59 6.90
CA GLU A 350 8.77 -3.04 5.53
C GLU A 350 9.66 -3.92 4.63
N GLU A 351 9.09 -4.94 3.97
CA GLU A 351 9.74 -5.63 2.84
C GLU A 351 8.90 -5.58 1.55
N GLU A 352 9.63 -5.47 0.43
CA GLU A 352 9.18 -5.55 -0.97
C GLU A 352 8.08 -4.59 -1.45
N ALA A 353 8.33 -3.29 -1.29
CA ALA A 353 7.94 -2.34 -2.33
C ALA A 353 8.77 -2.62 -3.61
N GLY A 354 8.17 -3.31 -4.58
CA GLY A 354 8.82 -3.65 -5.85
C GLY A 354 9.45 -2.44 -6.55
N SER A 355 10.65 -2.63 -7.12
CA SER A 355 11.49 -1.50 -7.51
C SER A 355 10.95 -0.71 -8.71
N ALA A 356 11.26 0.58 -8.77
CA ALA A 356 10.94 1.44 -9.92
C ALA A 356 11.46 0.86 -11.26
N GLY A 357 12.56 0.09 -11.21
CA GLY A 357 13.12 -0.60 -12.37
C GLY A 357 12.21 -1.68 -12.95
N ASP A 358 11.41 -2.37 -12.13
CA ASP A 358 10.53 -3.45 -12.57
C ASP A 358 9.32 -2.93 -13.35
N LEU A 359 8.80 -1.77 -12.94
CA LEU A 359 7.77 -1.02 -13.67
C LEU A 359 8.31 -0.47 -15.00
N GLN A 360 9.52 0.07 -15.02
CA GLN A 360 10.14 0.58 -16.25
C GLN A 360 10.51 -0.55 -17.24
N ALA A 361 11.01 -1.70 -16.76
CA ALA A 361 11.24 -2.88 -17.59
C ALA A 361 9.93 -3.49 -18.14
N SER A 362 8.83 -3.39 -17.37
CA SER A 362 7.50 -3.81 -17.81
C SER A 362 6.91 -2.86 -18.87
N LEU A 363 7.17 -1.55 -18.75
CA LEU A 363 6.84 -0.55 -19.78
C LEU A 363 7.52 -0.86 -21.12
N GLU A 364 8.83 -1.08 -21.12
CA GLU A 364 9.59 -1.35 -22.35
C GLU A 364 9.07 -2.61 -23.07
N LYS A 365 8.77 -3.67 -22.31
CA LYS A 365 8.14 -4.89 -22.82
C LYS A 365 6.76 -4.61 -23.46
N ALA A 366 5.91 -3.84 -22.79
CA ALA A 366 4.59 -3.48 -23.32
C ALA A 366 4.67 -2.63 -24.60
N GLN A 367 5.60 -1.66 -24.66
CA GLN A 367 5.85 -0.86 -25.85
C GLN A 367 6.39 -1.70 -27.02
N ALA A 368 7.31 -2.64 -26.76
CA ALA A 368 7.82 -3.57 -27.77
C ALA A 368 6.72 -4.49 -28.31
N CYS A 369 5.82 -5.00 -27.45
CA CYS A 369 4.65 -5.76 -27.86
C CYS A 369 3.72 -4.95 -28.77
N ARG A 370 3.43 -3.68 -28.45
CA ARG A 370 2.63 -2.79 -29.31
C ARG A 370 3.27 -2.63 -30.69
N GLN A 371 4.53 -2.22 -30.75
CA GLN A 371 5.24 -2.01 -32.01
C GLN A 371 5.34 -3.28 -32.87
N ARG A 372 5.29 -4.46 -32.25
CA ARG A 372 5.22 -5.74 -32.98
C ARG A 372 3.83 -5.93 -33.56
N LEU A 373 2.76 -5.77 -32.76
CA LEU A 373 1.39 -5.91 -33.21
C LEU A 373 1.04 -4.95 -34.37
N ASP A 374 1.49 -3.70 -34.30
CA ASP A 374 1.31 -2.71 -35.38
C ASP A 374 1.97 -3.18 -36.70
N ARG A 375 3.15 -3.80 -36.62
CA ARG A 375 3.87 -4.34 -37.79
C ARG A 375 3.19 -5.57 -38.38
N GLU A 376 2.74 -6.51 -37.55
CA GLU A 376 2.02 -7.70 -38.01
C GLU A 376 0.67 -7.32 -38.66
N LEU A 377 -0.05 -6.35 -38.09
CA LEU A 377 -1.30 -5.82 -38.67
C LEU A 377 -1.05 -5.10 -40.00
N ALA A 378 0.01 -4.29 -40.11
CA ALA A 378 0.38 -3.64 -41.37
C ALA A 378 0.77 -4.66 -42.45
N GLY A 379 1.56 -5.68 -42.11
CA GLY A 379 1.93 -6.76 -43.02
C GLY A 379 0.74 -7.62 -43.46
N PHE A 380 -0.19 -7.90 -42.54
CA PHE A 380 -1.44 -8.60 -42.85
C PHE A 380 -2.33 -7.78 -43.80
N LEU A 381 -2.52 -6.49 -43.53
CA LEU A 381 -3.26 -5.58 -44.42
C LEU A 381 -2.61 -5.43 -45.80
N GLN A 382 -1.28 -5.55 -45.89
CA GLN A 382 -0.58 -5.57 -47.18
C GLN A 382 -0.83 -6.89 -47.94
N MET A 383 -0.68 -8.06 -47.29
CA MET A 383 -0.99 -9.35 -47.93
C MET A 383 -2.44 -9.43 -48.43
N VAL A 384 -3.40 -8.90 -47.65
CA VAL A 384 -4.82 -8.88 -48.05
C VAL A 384 -5.07 -7.96 -49.26
N LYS A 385 -4.28 -6.88 -49.43
CA LYS A 385 -4.34 -6.02 -50.62
C LYS A 385 -3.67 -6.62 -51.86
N GLU A 386 -2.72 -7.54 -51.68
CA GLU A 386 -1.97 -8.20 -52.76
C GLU A 386 -2.68 -9.48 -53.28
N CYS A 387 -3.74 -9.93 -52.61
CA CYS A 387 -4.55 -11.09 -53.03
C CYS A 387 -5.75 -10.67 -53.93
N GLU A 388 -5.59 -10.76 -55.26
CA GLU A 388 -6.64 -10.48 -56.27
C GLU A 388 -7.79 -11.53 -56.33
N VAL A 389 -8.16 -12.18 -55.21
CA VAL A 389 -9.25 -13.17 -55.18
C VAL A 389 -10.05 -13.10 -53.87
N ALA A 390 -11.20 -12.39 -53.88
CA ALA A 390 -12.46 -12.71 -53.16
C ALA A 390 -13.45 -11.52 -53.05
N GLU A 391 -13.93 -10.97 -54.17
CA GLU A 391 -14.83 -9.80 -54.18
C GLU A 391 -16.16 -9.97 -53.39
N GLU A 392 -16.58 -11.20 -53.05
CA GLU A 392 -17.87 -11.47 -52.38
C GLU A 392 -17.79 -11.73 -50.86
N MET A 393 -16.60 -11.87 -50.27
CA MET A 393 -16.43 -12.16 -48.82
C MET A 393 -15.59 -11.12 -48.04
N LEU A 394 -14.74 -10.37 -48.73
CA LEU A 394 -13.78 -9.44 -48.13
C LEU A 394 -14.35 -8.29 -47.26
N PRO A 395 -15.47 -7.61 -47.62
CA PRO A 395 -15.87 -6.37 -46.94
C PRO A 395 -16.12 -6.52 -45.43
N SER A 396 -16.81 -7.60 -45.03
CA SER A 396 -17.14 -7.87 -43.63
C SER A 396 -15.93 -8.32 -42.78
N PHE A 397 -14.93 -8.90 -43.44
CA PHE A 397 -13.69 -9.32 -42.80
C PHE A 397 -12.75 -8.13 -42.60
N LEU A 398 -12.55 -7.31 -43.64
CA LEU A 398 -11.79 -6.06 -43.57
C LEU A 398 -12.37 -5.12 -42.50
N GLN A 399 -13.69 -4.93 -42.46
CA GLN A 399 -14.34 -4.11 -41.43
C GLN A 399 -14.06 -4.62 -40.00
N LYS A 400 -13.98 -5.95 -39.78
CA LYS A 400 -13.61 -6.50 -38.48
C LYS A 400 -12.12 -6.31 -38.16
N VAL A 401 -11.24 -6.40 -39.15
CA VAL A 401 -9.80 -6.13 -38.99
C VAL A 401 -9.58 -4.66 -38.64
N ASP A 402 -10.28 -3.72 -39.29
CA ASP A 402 -10.23 -2.30 -38.98
C ASP A 402 -10.73 -2.00 -37.56
N VAL A 403 -11.87 -2.58 -37.14
CA VAL A 403 -12.39 -2.43 -35.77
C VAL A 403 -11.43 -3.01 -34.71
N VAL A 404 -10.79 -4.15 -34.99
CA VAL A 404 -9.80 -4.75 -34.08
C VAL A 404 -8.51 -3.90 -34.02
N SER A 405 -8.09 -3.34 -35.15
CA SER A 405 -6.95 -2.42 -35.24
C SER A 405 -7.21 -1.13 -34.45
N GLU A 406 -8.41 -0.55 -34.60
CA GLU A 406 -8.82 0.66 -33.88
C GLU A 406 -8.95 0.43 -32.37
N ALA A 407 -9.64 -0.64 -31.95
CA ALA A 407 -9.75 -1.00 -30.54
C ALA A 407 -8.38 -1.32 -29.90
N SER A 408 -7.47 -1.96 -30.64
CA SER A 408 -6.09 -2.21 -30.21
C SER A 408 -5.32 -0.89 -29.99
N ARG A 409 -5.42 0.04 -30.95
CA ARG A 409 -4.80 1.37 -30.90
C ARG A 409 -5.34 2.21 -29.74
N GLU A 410 -6.65 2.22 -29.51
CA GLU A 410 -7.28 2.91 -28.38
C GLU A 410 -6.85 2.32 -27.03
N THR A 411 -6.87 0.98 -26.91
CA THR A 411 -6.40 0.28 -25.70
C THR A 411 -4.94 0.64 -25.40
N CYS A 412 -4.09 0.67 -26.43
CA CYS A 412 -2.69 1.04 -26.31
C CYS A 412 -2.45 2.51 -25.97
N ALA A 413 -3.32 3.43 -26.39
CA ALA A 413 -3.27 4.83 -26.00
C ALA A 413 -3.66 4.99 -24.53
N ALA A 414 -4.78 4.38 -24.10
CA ALA A 414 -5.23 4.39 -22.71
C ALA A 414 -4.18 3.82 -21.74
N LEU A 415 -3.54 2.70 -22.09
CA LEU A 415 -2.44 2.13 -21.29
C LEU A 415 -1.23 3.07 -21.20
N SER A 416 -0.89 3.78 -22.28
CA SER A 416 0.19 4.78 -22.30
C SER A 416 -0.11 5.97 -21.40
N ASP A 417 -1.36 6.44 -21.38
CA ASP A 417 -1.80 7.55 -20.53
C ASP A 417 -1.84 7.15 -19.05
N CYS A 418 -2.41 5.98 -18.74
CA CYS A 418 -2.38 5.41 -17.38
C CYS A 418 -0.96 5.29 -16.84
N LEU A 419 -0.02 4.82 -17.64
CA LEU A 419 1.37 4.67 -17.20
C LEU A 419 2.09 6.03 -17.05
N THR A 420 1.80 6.99 -17.93
CA THR A 420 2.29 8.38 -17.79
C THR A 420 1.79 9.03 -16.50
N LEU A 421 0.57 8.70 -16.05
CA LEU A 421 0.04 9.14 -14.75
C LEU A 421 0.76 8.45 -13.57
N LEU A 422 1.03 7.14 -13.66
CA LEU A 422 1.76 6.39 -12.63
C LEU A 422 3.19 6.93 -12.44
N VAL A 423 3.95 7.13 -13.51
CA VAL A 423 5.32 7.70 -13.46
C VAL A 423 5.32 9.11 -12.84
N LYS A 424 4.34 9.95 -13.16
CA LYS A 424 4.16 11.27 -12.52
C LYS A 424 3.82 11.16 -11.04
N GLN A 425 3.01 10.18 -10.65
CA GLN A 425 2.63 9.94 -9.26
C GLN A 425 3.81 9.39 -8.44
N GLU A 426 4.63 8.53 -9.03
CA GLU A 426 5.86 7.99 -8.44
C GLU A 426 6.93 9.08 -8.26
N GLY A 427 7.22 9.89 -9.28
CA GLY A 427 8.12 11.04 -9.12
C GLY A 427 7.67 12.01 -8.04
N ALA A 428 6.35 12.21 -7.88
CA ALA A 428 5.78 13.02 -6.80
C ALA A 428 5.79 12.33 -5.41
N ARG A 429 5.96 10.99 -5.35
CA ARG A 429 6.20 10.25 -4.10
C ARG A 429 7.69 10.30 -3.73
N ASN A 430 8.59 10.04 -4.67
CA ASN A 430 10.04 10.06 -4.43
C ASN A 430 10.50 11.45 -3.98
N PHE A 431 10.04 12.53 -4.65
CA PHE A 431 10.33 13.89 -4.23
C PHE A 431 9.80 14.24 -2.82
N LYS A 432 8.69 13.62 -2.38
CA LYS A 432 8.21 13.76 -0.99
C LYS A 432 9.06 12.96 -0.02
N LEU A 433 9.47 11.75 -0.39
CA LEU A 433 10.36 10.91 0.42
C LEU A 433 11.70 11.61 0.65
N GLU A 434 12.32 12.16 -0.40
CA GLU A 434 13.54 12.99 -0.31
C GLU A 434 13.33 14.20 0.62
N GLN A 435 12.18 14.89 0.52
CA GLN A 435 11.87 16.01 1.41
C GLN A 435 11.68 15.60 2.88
N GLU A 436 11.06 14.45 3.17
CA GLU A 436 10.95 13.97 4.54
C GLU A 436 12.29 13.46 5.07
N GLN A 437 13.08 12.75 4.25
CA GLN A 437 14.44 12.32 4.60
C GLN A 437 15.33 13.50 4.99
N GLU A 438 15.38 14.56 4.18
CA GLU A 438 16.18 15.75 4.51
C GLU A 438 15.66 16.48 5.76
N LYS A 439 14.34 16.50 6.00
CA LYS A 439 13.79 17.02 7.28
C LYS A 439 14.20 16.15 8.47
N THR A 440 14.14 14.83 8.35
CA THR A 440 14.55 13.92 9.45
C THR A 440 16.02 14.06 9.77
N LYS A 441 16.87 14.25 8.74
CA LYS A 441 18.30 14.53 8.90
C LYS A 441 18.56 15.87 9.59
N ILE A 442 17.91 16.96 9.15
CA ILE A 442 18.02 18.27 9.83
C ILE A 442 17.51 18.17 11.28
N LEU A 443 16.47 17.38 11.54
CA LEU A 443 15.95 17.15 12.89
C LEU A 443 16.95 16.38 13.75
N SER A 444 17.60 15.33 13.23
CA SER A 444 18.61 14.56 13.96
C SER A 444 19.85 15.40 14.26
N GLU A 445 20.35 16.16 13.28
CA GLU A 445 21.47 17.09 13.48
C GLU A 445 21.16 18.16 14.55
N ALA A 446 19.92 18.69 14.56
CA ALA A 446 19.48 19.64 15.58
C ALA A 446 19.30 19.00 16.98
N LEU A 447 18.86 17.74 17.05
CA LEU A 447 18.73 17.00 18.30
C LEU A 447 20.10 16.63 18.89
N GLU A 448 21.07 16.23 18.06
CA GLU A 448 22.45 16.00 18.47
C GLU A 448 23.09 17.28 19.01
N ALA A 449 22.96 18.41 18.30
CA ALA A 449 23.48 19.70 18.75
C ALA A 449 22.88 20.11 20.12
N LEU A 450 21.57 19.96 20.29
CA LEU A 450 20.89 20.29 21.55
C LEU A 450 21.29 19.33 22.69
N ALA A 451 21.53 18.05 22.39
CA ALA A 451 22.06 17.10 23.35
C ALA A 451 23.50 17.44 23.77
N THR A 452 24.35 17.91 22.84
CA THR A 452 25.70 18.38 23.18
C THR A 452 25.69 19.66 24.03
N GLU A 453 24.87 20.67 23.69
CA GLU A 453 24.72 21.88 24.51
C GLU A 453 24.19 21.55 25.91
N HIS A 454 23.21 20.64 26.03
CA HIS A 454 22.70 20.19 27.33
C HIS A 454 23.80 19.50 28.16
N HIS A 455 24.61 18.65 27.53
CA HIS A 455 25.70 17.95 28.20
C HIS A 455 26.81 18.90 28.67
N GLU A 456 27.17 19.89 27.84
CA GLU A 456 28.12 20.95 28.23
C GLU A 456 27.57 21.81 29.38
N LEU A 457 26.28 22.16 29.36
CA LEU A 457 25.62 22.86 30.46
C LEU A 457 25.62 22.05 31.76
N GLU A 458 25.30 20.75 31.70
CA GLU A 458 25.38 19.85 32.86
C GLU A 458 26.80 19.75 33.42
N GLN A 459 27.82 19.61 32.57
CA GLN A 459 29.22 19.63 33.00
C GLN A 459 29.59 20.97 33.67
N SER A 460 29.11 22.10 33.15
CA SER A 460 29.34 23.42 33.74
C SER A 460 28.66 23.60 35.10
N LEU A 461 27.46 23.03 35.27
CA LEU A 461 26.71 23.03 36.53
C LEU A 461 27.37 22.15 37.61
N VAL A 462 27.92 20.99 37.22
CA VAL A 462 28.67 20.11 38.12
C VAL A 462 30.05 20.68 38.49
N ALA A 463 30.64 21.51 37.63
CA ALA A 463 31.86 22.26 37.93
C ALA A 463 31.60 23.53 38.79
N GLY A 464 30.34 23.96 38.93
CA GLY A 464 29.93 25.10 39.73
C GLY A 464 29.95 24.82 41.23
N SER A 465 30.73 25.59 41.99
CA SER A 465 30.75 25.53 43.46
C SER A 465 29.42 26.03 44.08
N PRO A 466 29.01 25.55 45.27
CA PRO A 466 27.68 25.80 45.82
C PRO A 466 27.46 27.28 46.20
N PRO A 467 26.21 27.76 46.18
CA PRO A 467 25.91 29.18 46.35
C PRO A 467 26.13 29.63 47.81
N SER A 468 27.07 30.54 48.01
CA SER A 468 27.23 31.25 49.28
C SER A 468 26.14 32.31 49.43
N VAL A 469 25.28 32.11 50.44
CA VAL A 469 24.55 33.09 51.26
C VAL A 469 24.38 34.50 50.67
N LEU A 470 23.11 34.87 50.42
CA LEU A 470 22.67 36.23 50.16
C LEU A 470 23.18 37.20 51.25
N SER A 471 23.90 38.25 50.87
CA SER A 471 24.03 39.48 51.66
C SER A 471 23.18 40.57 51.03
N GLU A 472 22.15 41.03 51.75
CA GLU A 472 21.37 42.22 51.43
C GLU A 472 22.23 43.48 51.63
N ASP A 473 23.05 43.87 50.65
CA ASP A 473 23.75 45.18 50.64
C ASP A 473 24.38 45.46 49.26
N GLU A 474 23.55 45.66 48.22
CA GLU A 474 23.88 46.49 47.02
C GLU A 474 22.63 46.68 46.13
N PHE A 475 21.65 47.40 46.67
CA PHE A 475 20.53 47.92 45.89
C PHE A 475 20.46 49.43 46.09
N TYR A 476 21.17 50.21 45.26
CA TYR A 476 20.83 51.59 44.83
C TYR A 476 21.95 52.23 43.99
N ASP A 477 21.75 52.33 42.67
CA ASP A 477 22.21 53.38 41.73
C ASP A 477 22.17 52.80 40.28
N ALA A 478 21.67 53.46 39.25
CA ALA A 478 20.96 54.74 39.15
C ALA A 478 19.93 54.69 37.99
N LEU A 479 19.02 55.68 37.94
CA LEU A 479 17.99 55.79 36.90
C LEU A 479 18.51 56.44 35.61
N SER A 480 17.89 56.05 34.49
CA SER A 480 17.61 56.88 33.29
C SER A 480 18.77 57.58 32.58
N ASP A 481 18.97 57.24 31.30
CA ASP A 481 18.85 58.26 30.25
C ASP A 481 18.41 57.67 28.90
N SER A 482 17.83 58.53 28.05
CA SER A 482 17.24 58.19 26.75
C SER A 482 18.00 58.82 25.57
N GLU A 483 17.66 58.37 24.35
CA GLU A 483 18.15 58.85 23.04
C GLU A 483 19.57 58.40 22.66
N SER A 484 19.78 57.70 21.55
CA SER A 484 19.55 58.26 20.20
C SER A 484 19.69 57.20 19.09
N GLU A 485 19.07 57.47 17.95
CA GLU A 485 19.32 56.71 16.70
C GLU A 485 20.70 57.05 16.10
N ARG A 486 21.42 56.05 15.58
CA ARG A 486 21.85 56.06 14.16
C ARG A 486 22.56 54.78 13.70
N SER A 487 22.28 54.44 12.45
CA SER A 487 22.87 53.39 11.62
C SER A 487 24.41 53.39 11.60
N LEU A 488 25.01 52.21 11.40
CA LEU A 488 26.11 52.07 10.44
C LEU A 488 26.26 50.64 9.90
N SER A 489 26.12 50.49 8.58
CA SER A 489 26.39 49.25 7.85
C SER A 489 27.88 49.13 7.52
N ARG A 490 28.56 48.08 7.99
CA ARG A 490 29.90 47.58 7.59
C ARG A 490 30.08 46.21 8.28
N LEU A 491 30.67 45.16 7.70
CA LEU A 491 31.31 44.93 6.39
C LEU A 491 31.20 43.44 6.07
N GLU A 492 30.72 43.08 4.88
CA GLU A 492 31.17 41.86 4.20
C GLU A 492 32.43 42.18 3.39
N ALA A 493 33.38 41.24 3.28
CA ALA A 493 33.99 40.80 2.00
C ALA A 493 35.35 40.06 2.19
N VAL A 494 35.74 39.33 1.11
CA VAL A 494 37.07 38.80 0.74
C VAL A 494 37.45 37.43 1.37
N THR A 495 37.89 36.38 0.63
CA THR A 495 38.21 36.14 -0.82
C THR A 495 37.25 35.13 -1.50
N SER A 496 37.03 34.97 -2.82
CA SER A 496 37.60 35.45 -4.11
C SER A 496 38.76 34.66 -4.81
N CYS A 497 38.44 33.60 -5.59
CA CYS A 497 39.24 33.03 -6.71
C CYS A 497 38.32 32.29 -7.72
N SER A 498 38.45 32.26 -9.06
CA SER A 498 38.98 33.13 -10.13
C SER A 498 39.23 32.26 -11.38
N ARG A 499 38.58 32.53 -12.53
CA ARG A 499 38.99 32.25 -13.94
C ARG A 499 37.82 32.70 -14.87
N GLU A 500 37.89 33.80 -15.64
CA GLU A 500 38.52 33.97 -16.97
C GLU A 500 37.94 33.01 -18.04
N GLU A 501 37.49 33.44 -19.24
CA GLU A 501 37.71 34.69 -19.99
C GLU A 501 36.62 34.97 -21.07
N GLU A 502 36.59 36.21 -21.59
CA GLU A 502 36.11 36.76 -22.90
C GLU A 502 34.91 36.16 -23.72
N GLY A 503 34.10 36.95 -24.44
CA GLY A 503 34.09 38.41 -24.63
C GLY A 503 33.00 38.94 -25.60
N GLN A 504 32.55 40.19 -25.34
CA GLN A 504 32.08 41.24 -26.29
C GLN A 504 31.05 40.85 -27.40
N ARG A 505 29.77 41.30 -27.37
CA ARG A 505 29.21 42.66 -27.69
C ARG A 505 29.53 43.16 -29.12
N PRO A 506 28.68 43.97 -29.81
CA PRO A 506 27.61 44.84 -29.27
C PRO A 506 26.24 44.87 -30.02
N ILE A 507 25.29 45.63 -29.45
CA ILE A 507 23.99 46.06 -30.04
C ILE A 507 24.19 47.44 -30.72
N PRO A 508 23.55 47.73 -31.87
CA PRO A 508 22.38 48.64 -31.94
C PRO A 508 21.34 48.16 -33.02
N GLY A 509 20.13 48.67 -33.20
CA GLY A 509 19.44 49.88 -32.75
C GLY A 509 18.08 50.04 -33.48
N LYS A 510 17.31 51.08 -33.14
CA LYS A 510 15.89 51.39 -33.47
C LYS A 510 15.47 51.43 -34.97
N HIS A 511 14.13 51.58 -35.17
CA HIS A 511 13.36 52.08 -36.34
C HIS A 511 12.90 51.02 -37.38
N ARG A 512 11.76 51.13 -38.12
CA ARG A 512 10.56 52.03 -38.10
C ARG A 512 9.51 51.60 -39.18
N MET A 513 8.20 51.64 -38.86
CA MET A 513 6.98 51.84 -39.71
C MET A 513 6.68 50.98 -40.97
N SER A 514 5.40 51.02 -41.39
CA SER A 514 4.79 50.74 -42.71
C SER A 514 4.55 49.30 -43.19
N GLU A 515 3.39 48.95 -43.78
CA GLU A 515 1.97 49.42 -43.63
C GLU A 515 1.02 48.44 -44.42
N GLY A 516 -0.32 48.52 -44.26
CA GLY A 516 -1.34 47.79 -45.06
C GLY A 516 -2.36 46.97 -44.22
N GLN A 517 -3.62 47.39 -44.04
CA GLN A 517 -4.80 47.27 -44.95
C GLN A 517 -5.40 45.85 -45.06
N ASP A 518 -6.72 45.61 -45.04
CA ASP A 518 -7.91 46.44 -44.73
C ASP A 518 -9.17 45.52 -44.59
N CYS A 519 -10.36 46.10 -44.47
CA CYS A 519 -11.71 45.52 -44.67
C CYS A 519 -12.31 44.70 -43.50
N GLY A 520 -13.27 45.31 -42.81
CA GLY A 520 -14.19 44.65 -41.89
C GLY A 520 -15.55 44.31 -42.51
N GLY A 521 -16.46 43.82 -41.67
CA GLY A 521 -17.87 43.63 -41.97
C GLY A 521 -18.65 43.57 -40.66
N GLY A 522 -19.54 44.53 -40.44
CA GLY A 522 -20.38 44.59 -39.24
C GLY A 522 -21.85 44.39 -39.57
N ASP A 523 -22.65 44.13 -38.53
CA ASP A 523 -23.99 44.69 -38.28
C ASP A 523 -24.55 43.97 -37.04
N ALA A 524 -24.72 44.64 -35.89
CA ALA A 524 -25.77 45.62 -35.56
C ALA A 524 -27.10 44.97 -35.14
N LEU A 525 -27.44 45.10 -33.85
CA LEU A 525 -28.65 45.81 -33.36
C LEU A 525 -28.75 45.73 -31.82
N SER A 526 -29.52 46.64 -31.23
CA SER A 526 -29.42 47.01 -29.81
C SER A 526 -30.77 47.07 -29.07
N ASN A 527 -30.68 47.27 -27.75
CA ASN A 527 -31.70 47.84 -26.86
C ASN A 527 -32.94 46.99 -26.45
N GLY A 528 -32.75 46.19 -25.39
CA GLY A 528 -33.26 46.44 -24.02
C GLY A 528 -34.77 46.41 -23.69
N ILE A 529 -35.10 46.06 -22.43
CA ILE A 529 -36.27 46.58 -21.67
C ILE A 529 -36.17 46.31 -20.14
N LYS A 530 -36.37 47.40 -19.39
CA LYS A 530 -36.83 47.66 -18.00
C LYS A 530 -36.80 46.62 -16.86
N LYS A 531 -36.44 47.20 -15.69
CA LYS A 531 -36.70 46.77 -14.30
C LYS A 531 -38.20 46.61 -13.96
N HIS A 532 -38.51 45.69 -13.06
CA HIS A 532 -39.41 45.78 -11.88
C HIS A 532 -39.26 44.45 -11.11
N ARG A 533 -39.37 44.36 -9.78
CA ARG A 533 -39.66 45.35 -8.72
C ARG A 533 -38.91 44.94 -7.45
#